data_AF-A0A1I5YUK9-F1
#
_entry.id   AF-A0A1I5YUK9-F1
#
_cell.length_a   1.000
_cell.length_b   1.000
_cell.length_c   1.000
_cell.angle_alpha   90.00
_cell.angle_beta   90.00
_cell.angle_gamma   90.00
#
_symmetry.space_group_name_H-M   'P 1'
#
loop_
_entity.id
_entity.type
_entity.pdbx_description
1 polymer ?
#
loop_
_entity_poly.entity_id
_entity_poly.type
_entity_poly.pdbx_seq_one_letter_code
_entity_poly.pdbx_strand_id
1 'polypeptide(L)'
;MKSKNVKMPRLLDASGFTLLSVLILVVIITVLGVSILTVTSNSLRLSANERTDQSTFYIAESGIVVTRKDMEDKLQSAYGLAYSKTKEDYKKAEEAYYRRPLKEQTGFVFDFAGILENYYLNKVKTDLPKEWKVQSDSPSFKEKFNFESNYSEDNIKTTPIATVTVTRVMESGEGFEYKIESVGKIGNKERTVSQKLIVKLDVGNLGDPGTPEIPGTPETPGNGGGPVEGLPQDVAIFVMEKIKILSPQVTGNIATLDRKAGSIEIGWNNTDNISFFVPNGSESIALKKPEHLGSIPPITGVKIGDIPKLPDFPIPPSYKIIDSISEKGDGSAPPFILKENSYIKKLDISGSRTLTIDVGETDKELVLDEFNISGDAKVIIKGTGKLTLHVKKTFNVTTSHFGSPSNNIEVFYSGSGVLGEGNIGGHTKIYASIYAETADVKIAGSTEIHGNILSGGKSFKVTGHGDVLPSLYFAPNAHFEVSGSGKVLGTIIGKSISVTGMGEVHYGEPQFNKWFPGIPSKPSTPGTPPTEAVNPNLTKRGPLIEN
;
A
#
# COMPACT_ATOMS: atom_id res chain seq x y z
N MET A 1 11.02 82.69 -103.98
CA MET A 1 10.78 81.27 -103.67
C MET A 1 11.58 80.90 -102.41
N LYS A 2 10.93 80.62 -101.28
CA LYS A 2 11.58 80.14 -100.04
C LYS A 2 10.93 78.81 -99.64
N SER A 3 11.72 77.75 -99.62
CA SER A 3 11.31 76.38 -99.29
C SER A 3 11.25 76.20 -97.76
N LYS A 4 10.15 75.62 -97.27
CA LYS A 4 9.93 75.24 -95.87
C LYS A 4 10.75 73.98 -95.55
N ASN A 5 11.56 74.03 -94.49
CA ASN A 5 12.05 72.81 -93.83
C ASN A 5 11.36 72.64 -92.47
N VAL A 6 10.53 71.61 -92.41
CA VAL A 6 9.80 71.13 -91.23
C VAL A 6 10.79 70.40 -90.31
N LYS A 7 10.89 70.81 -89.04
CA LYS A 7 11.61 70.06 -88.00
C LYS A 7 10.74 68.89 -87.55
N MET A 8 11.17 67.66 -87.84
CA MET A 8 10.58 66.46 -87.24
C MET A 8 11.01 66.30 -85.77
N PRO A 9 10.13 65.79 -84.89
CA PRO A 9 10.45 65.50 -83.50
C PRO A 9 11.40 64.29 -83.42
N ARG A 10 12.45 64.39 -82.60
CA ARG A 10 13.35 63.27 -82.30
C ARG A 10 12.58 62.21 -81.51
N LEU A 11 12.27 61.11 -82.19
CA LEU A 11 11.85 59.86 -81.57
C LEU A 11 12.96 59.43 -80.59
N LEU A 12 12.61 59.28 -79.31
CA LEU A 12 13.44 58.57 -78.35
C LEU A 12 13.56 57.11 -78.84
N ASP A 13 14.79 56.65 -79.00
CA ASP A 13 15.13 55.36 -79.58
C ASP A 13 14.68 54.20 -78.66
N ALA A 14 13.54 53.58 -78.97
CA ALA A 14 12.93 52.50 -78.19
C ALA A 14 13.77 51.20 -78.18
N SER A 15 14.75 51.08 -79.08
CA SER A 15 15.60 49.89 -79.22
C SER A 15 16.64 49.77 -78.09
N GLY A 16 17.21 50.89 -77.64
CA GLY A 16 18.16 50.91 -76.51
C GLY A 16 17.52 50.64 -75.16
N PHE A 17 16.27 51.09 -74.95
CA PHE A 17 15.54 50.89 -73.70
C PHE A 17 15.07 49.44 -73.51
N THR A 18 14.81 48.73 -74.60
CA THR A 18 14.47 47.29 -74.58
C THR A 18 15.66 46.46 -74.12
N LEU A 19 16.86 46.72 -74.65
CA LEU A 19 18.09 46.06 -74.21
C LEU A 19 18.37 46.33 -72.73
N LEU A 20 18.23 47.58 -72.29
CA LEU A 20 18.41 47.97 -70.89
C LEU A 20 17.40 47.26 -69.97
N SER A 21 16.13 47.16 -70.38
CA SER A 21 15.07 46.50 -69.61
C SER A 21 15.31 44.99 -69.48
N VAL A 22 15.72 44.33 -70.57
CA VAL A 22 16.08 42.90 -70.57
C VAL A 22 17.31 42.67 -69.68
N LEU A 23 18.32 43.54 -69.75
CA LEU A 23 19.53 43.41 -68.94
C LEU A 23 19.24 43.59 -67.45
N ILE A 24 18.41 44.56 -67.07
CA ILE A 24 17.92 44.72 -65.70
C ILE A 24 17.11 43.50 -65.26
N LEU A 25 16.23 42.97 -66.11
CA LEU A 25 15.44 41.77 -65.81
C LEU A 25 16.32 40.54 -65.55
N VAL A 26 17.36 40.32 -66.36
CA VAL A 26 18.33 39.24 -66.16
C VAL A 26 19.12 39.44 -64.86
N VAL A 27 19.53 40.67 -64.54
CA VAL A 27 20.20 40.97 -63.27
C VAL A 27 19.28 40.69 -62.08
N ILE A 28 18.01 41.08 -62.16
CA ILE A 28 17.03 40.80 -61.09
C ILE A 28 16.81 39.30 -60.92
N ILE A 29 16.63 38.55 -62.02
CA ILE A 29 16.43 37.10 -61.98
C ILE A 29 17.67 36.39 -61.42
N THR A 30 18.88 36.83 -61.78
CA THR A 30 20.11 36.21 -61.25
C THR A 30 20.30 36.50 -59.77
N VAL A 31 20.06 37.74 -59.30
CA VAL A 31 20.12 38.09 -57.87
C VAL A 31 19.08 37.31 -57.07
N LEU A 32 17.84 37.22 -57.55
CA LEU A 32 16.79 36.42 -56.91
C LEU A 32 17.11 34.92 -56.92
N GLY A 33 17.60 34.40 -58.05
CA GLY A 33 17.99 32.99 -58.19
C GLY A 33 19.10 32.60 -57.22
N VAL A 34 20.16 33.40 -57.11
CA VAL A 34 21.25 33.18 -56.16
C VAL A 34 20.75 33.27 -54.71
N SER A 35 19.85 34.22 -54.42
CA SER A 35 19.28 34.38 -53.08
C SER A 35 18.46 33.16 -52.66
N ILE A 36 17.59 32.64 -53.53
CA ILE A 36 16.77 31.46 -53.26
C ILE A 36 17.64 30.21 -53.11
N LEU A 37 18.66 30.04 -53.96
CA LEU A 37 19.60 28.92 -53.84
C LEU A 37 20.36 28.96 -52.52
N THR A 38 20.77 30.15 -52.08
CA THR A 38 21.46 30.35 -50.79
C THR A 38 20.54 30.00 -49.61
N VAL A 39 19.30 30.51 -49.60
CA VAL A 39 18.31 30.20 -48.56
C VAL A 39 17.98 28.71 -48.53
N THR A 40 17.76 28.10 -49.70
CA THR A 40 17.47 26.66 -49.81
C THR A 40 18.64 25.81 -49.33
N SER A 41 19.87 26.15 -49.69
CA SER A 41 21.08 25.44 -49.23
C SER A 41 21.24 25.54 -47.71
N ASN A 42 21.01 26.73 -47.14
CA ASN A 42 21.02 26.93 -45.71
C ASN A 42 19.91 26.15 -45.00
N SER A 43 18.69 26.13 -45.56
CA SER A 43 17.57 25.36 -45.02
C SER A 43 17.87 23.85 -45.03
N LEU A 44 18.43 23.31 -46.12
CA LEU A 44 18.81 21.90 -46.20
C LEU A 44 19.90 21.55 -45.19
N ARG A 45 20.90 22.42 -45.01
CA ARG A 45 21.94 22.26 -43.98
C ARG A 45 21.37 22.33 -42.56
N LEU A 46 20.41 23.22 -42.31
CA LEU A 46 19.74 23.33 -41.02
C LEU A 46 18.95 22.05 -40.73
N SER A 47 18.11 21.59 -41.66
CA SER A 47 17.34 20.36 -41.49
C SER A 47 18.21 19.12 -41.34
N ALA A 48 19.34 19.04 -42.06
CA ALA A 48 20.31 17.96 -41.89
C ALA A 48 20.91 17.97 -40.48
N ASN A 49 21.31 19.14 -39.98
CA ASN A 49 21.82 19.30 -38.61
C ASN A 49 20.77 18.97 -37.55
N GLU A 50 19.53 19.47 -37.68
CA GLU A 50 18.44 19.17 -36.74
C GLU A 50 18.14 17.66 -36.70
N ARG A 51 18.08 17.01 -37.86
CA ARG A 51 17.89 15.55 -37.95
C ARG A 51 19.02 14.81 -37.24
N THR A 52 20.27 15.21 -37.47
CA THR A 52 21.45 14.59 -36.83
C THR A 52 21.43 14.82 -35.32
N ASP A 53 21.14 16.04 -34.87
CA ASP A 53 21.05 16.40 -33.45
C ASP A 53 19.96 15.58 -32.72
N GLN A 54 18.76 15.47 -33.30
CA GLN A 54 17.69 14.63 -32.76
C GLN A 54 18.11 13.15 -32.75
N SER A 55 18.75 12.68 -33.82
CA SER A 55 19.23 11.30 -33.90
C SER A 55 20.24 10.99 -32.80
N THR A 56 21.21 11.88 -32.54
CA THR A 56 22.20 11.69 -31.46
C THR A 56 21.56 11.54 -30.08
N PHE A 57 20.49 12.29 -29.81
CA PHE A 57 19.72 12.16 -28.57
C PHE A 57 19.07 10.77 -28.46
N TYR A 58 18.35 10.31 -29.49
CA TYR A 58 17.70 8.99 -29.48
C TYR A 58 18.71 7.83 -29.38
N ILE A 59 19.89 7.98 -29.99
CA ILE A 59 20.98 7.00 -29.88
C ILE A 59 21.46 6.94 -28.42
N ALA A 60 21.65 8.11 -27.79
CA ALA A 60 22.08 8.21 -26.40
C ALA A 60 21.01 7.62 -25.44
N GLU A 61 19.74 7.96 -25.64
CA GLU A 61 18.61 7.41 -24.87
C GLU A 61 18.51 5.88 -25.00
N SER A 62 18.63 5.36 -26.23
CA SER A 62 18.65 3.92 -26.49
C SER A 62 19.77 3.22 -25.70
N GLY A 63 20.94 3.86 -25.61
CA GLY A 63 22.06 3.45 -24.74
C GLY A 63 21.62 3.15 -23.31
N ILE A 64 20.91 4.09 -22.69
CA ILE A 64 20.38 3.93 -21.33
C ILE A 64 19.34 2.82 -21.26
N VAL A 65 18.39 2.77 -22.19
CA VAL A 65 17.27 1.81 -22.17
C VAL A 65 17.78 0.38 -22.24
N VAL A 66 18.66 0.07 -23.20
CA VAL A 66 19.20 -1.28 -23.40
C VAL A 66 20.09 -1.69 -22.23
N THR A 67 20.97 -0.79 -21.76
CA THR A 67 21.85 -1.06 -20.62
C THR A 67 21.06 -1.30 -19.34
N ARG A 68 20.01 -0.49 -19.11
CA ARG A 68 19.11 -0.67 -17.96
C ARG A 68 18.38 -2.00 -18.03
N LYS A 69 17.89 -2.42 -19.20
CA LYS A 69 17.23 -3.73 -19.36
C LYS A 69 18.19 -4.87 -19.04
N ASP A 70 19.44 -4.80 -19.49
CA ASP A 70 20.49 -5.77 -19.14
C ASP A 70 20.75 -5.82 -17.62
N MET A 71 20.76 -4.66 -16.96
CA MET A 71 20.86 -4.60 -15.49
C MET A 71 19.64 -5.25 -14.83
N GLU A 72 18.42 -4.90 -15.25
CA GLU A 72 17.18 -5.48 -14.71
C GLU A 72 17.16 -7.01 -14.81
N ASP A 73 17.65 -7.58 -15.92
CA ASP A 73 17.74 -9.04 -16.10
C ASP A 73 18.75 -9.69 -15.13
N LYS A 74 19.88 -9.03 -14.88
CA LYS A 74 20.87 -9.47 -13.87
C LYS A 74 20.31 -9.37 -12.47
N LEU A 75 19.56 -8.31 -12.16
CA LEU A 75 18.92 -8.12 -10.85
C LEU A 75 17.85 -9.19 -10.61
N GLN A 76 17.05 -9.54 -11.62
CA GLN A 76 16.07 -10.62 -11.52
C GLN A 76 16.76 -11.98 -11.25
N SER A 77 17.85 -12.24 -11.95
CA SER A 77 18.67 -13.45 -11.74
C SER A 77 19.29 -13.49 -10.34
N ALA A 78 19.76 -12.35 -9.84
CA ALA A 78 20.30 -12.21 -8.49
C ALA A 78 19.24 -12.49 -7.42
N TYR A 79 18.00 -12.00 -7.62
CA TYR A 79 16.87 -12.27 -6.74
C TYR A 79 16.54 -13.77 -6.67
N GLY A 80 16.37 -14.44 -7.82
CA GLY A 80 16.04 -15.88 -7.84
C GLY A 80 17.11 -16.75 -7.15
N LEU A 81 18.39 -16.42 -7.33
CA LEU A 81 19.48 -17.09 -6.61
C LEU A 81 19.44 -16.82 -5.10
N ALA A 82 19.25 -15.56 -4.70
CA ALA A 82 19.18 -15.18 -3.30
C ALA A 82 18.01 -15.87 -2.59
N TYR A 83 16.85 -15.93 -3.24
CA TYR A 83 15.68 -16.64 -2.74
C TYR A 83 15.92 -18.14 -2.59
N SER A 84 16.51 -18.79 -3.61
CA SER A 84 16.86 -20.21 -3.55
C SER A 84 17.79 -20.55 -2.37
N LYS A 85 18.83 -19.72 -2.15
CA LYS A 85 19.75 -19.88 -1.00
C LYS A 85 19.06 -19.66 0.34
N THR A 86 18.23 -18.63 0.45
CA THR A 86 17.47 -18.35 1.67
C THR A 86 16.55 -19.52 2.02
N LYS A 87 15.91 -20.12 1.01
CA LYS A 87 15.07 -21.32 1.18
C LYS A 87 15.88 -22.54 1.63
N GLU A 88 17.10 -22.71 1.13
CA GLU A 88 18.00 -23.77 1.58
C GLU A 88 18.38 -23.60 3.06
N ASP A 89 18.73 -22.38 3.48
CA ASP A 89 19.08 -22.07 4.87
C ASP A 89 17.86 -22.21 5.79
N TYR A 90 16.68 -21.83 5.31
CA TYR A 90 15.42 -22.06 6.01
C TYR A 90 15.21 -23.54 6.31
N LYS A 91 15.35 -24.40 5.30
CA LYS A 91 15.19 -25.85 5.45
C LYS A 91 16.19 -26.44 6.43
N LYS A 92 17.44 -25.98 6.43
CA LYS A 92 18.46 -26.39 7.41
C LYS A 92 18.06 -26.00 8.84
N ALA A 93 17.54 -24.79 9.02
CA ALA A 93 17.07 -24.32 10.32
C ALA A 93 15.86 -25.11 10.81
N GLU A 94 14.91 -25.41 9.92
CA GLU A 94 13.75 -26.25 10.18
C GLU A 94 14.15 -27.69 10.58
N GLU A 95 15.04 -28.33 9.82
CA GLU A 95 15.54 -29.67 10.16
C GLU A 95 16.27 -29.67 11.52
N ALA A 96 17.06 -28.64 11.81
CA ALA A 96 17.74 -28.50 13.10
C ALA A 96 16.76 -28.31 14.27
N TYR A 97 15.61 -27.68 14.03
CA TYR A 97 14.54 -27.53 15.00
C TYR A 97 13.90 -28.90 15.34
N TYR A 98 13.48 -29.67 14.32
CA TYR A 98 12.81 -30.95 14.53
C TYR A 98 13.71 -32.05 15.11
N ARG A 99 15.04 -31.89 15.05
CA ARG A 99 16.01 -32.80 15.71
C ARG A 99 16.07 -32.64 17.24
N ARG A 100 15.54 -31.54 17.80
CA ARG A 100 15.55 -31.29 19.26
C ARG A 100 14.52 -32.17 19.96
N PRO A 101 14.72 -32.57 21.24
CA PRO A 101 13.68 -33.19 22.04
C PRO A 101 12.41 -32.32 22.09
N LEU A 102 11.22 -32.94 22.08
CA LEU A 102 9.92 -32.24 22.04
C LEU A 102 9.74 -31.14 23.10
N LYS A 103 10.37 -31.28 24.27
CA LYS A 103 10.33 -30.27 25.36
C LYS A 103 11.19 -29.04 25.10
N GLU A 104 12.12 -29.12 24.15
CA GLU A 104 13.09 -28.08 23.76
C GLU A 104 12.76 -27.44 22.40
N GLN A 105 11.73 -27.94 21.73
CA GLN A 105 11.16 -27.41 20.49
C GLN A 105 10.30 -26.18 20.82
N THR A 106 10.96 -25.06 21.15
CA THR A 106 10.30 -23.78 21.41
C THR A 106 11.08 -22.64 20.73
N GLY A 107 10.37 -21.60 20.28
CA GLY A 107 10.98 -20.37 19.78
C GLY A 107 11.83 -20.53 18.51
N PHE A 108 11.24 -21.02 17.42
CA PHE A 108 11.90 -21.01 16.12
C PHE A 108 12.05 -19.57 15.62
N VAL A 109 13.25 -19.15 15.24
CA VAL A 109 13.51 -17.79 14.73
C VAL A 109 14.32 -17.91 13.45
N PHE A 110 13.78 -17.37 12.36
CA PHE A 110 14.46 -17.30 11.08
C PHE A 110 14.08 -16.00 10.37
N ASP A 111 15.02 -15.06 10.31
CA ASP A 111 14.86 -13.77 9.62
C ASP A 111 15.03 -13.95 8.11
N PHE A 112 13.97 -14.40 7.45
CA PHE A 112 14.02 -14.70 6.01
C PHE A 112 14.21 -13.45 5.17
N ALA A 113 13.53 -12.36 5.52
CA ALA A 113 13.63 -11.10 4.79
C ALA A 113 15.06 -10.55 4.87
N GLY A 114 15.65 -10.48 6.06
CA GLY A 114 17.02 -10.01 6.24
C GLY A 114 18.06 -10.92 5.60
N ILE A 115 17.91 -12.24 5.67
CA ILE A 115 18.83 -13.18 4.98
C ILE A 115 18.71 -13.05 3.45
N LEU A 116 17.48 -12.94 2.93
CA LEU A 116 17.23 -12.73 1.51
C LEU A 116 17.86 -11.44 1.00
N GLU A 117 17.64 -10.34 1.71
CA GLU A 117 18.20 -9.04 1.37
C GLU A 117 19.74 -9.10 1.35
N ASN A 118 20.34 -9.73 2.36
CA ASN A 118 21.79 -9.91 2.41
C ASN A 118 22.32 -10.73 1.23
N TYR A 119 21.69 -11.86 0.88
CA TYR A 119 22.11 -12.65 -0.28
C TYR A 119 21.93 -11.88 -1.59
N TYR A 120 20.83 -11.15 -1.72
CA TYR A 120 20.53 -10.33 -2.88
C TYR A 120 21.58 -9.23 -3.05
N LEU A 121 21.83 -8.41 -2.03
CA LEU A 121 22.79 -7.31 -2.11
C LEU A 121 24.22 -7.80 -2.39
N ASN A 122 24.63 -8.91 -1.78
CA ASN A 122 25.93 -9.54 -2.07
C ASN A 122 26.03 -10.03 -3.52
N LYS A 123 24.95 -10.61 -4.05
CA LYS A 123 24.92 -11.06 -5.44
C LYS A 123 24.91 -9.89 -6.41
N VAL A 124 24.13 -8.85 -6.15
CA VAL A 124 24.13 -7.60 -6.93
C VAL A 124 25.51 -6.96 -6.94
N LYS A 125 26.20 -6.93 -5.81
CA LYS A 125 27.57 -6.38 -5.71
C LYS A 125 28.57 -7.15 -6.58
N THR A 126 28.33 -8.43 -6.80
CA THR A 126 29.18 -9.31 -7.63
C THR A 126 28.83 -9.19 -9.12
N ASP A 127 27.54 -9.17 -9.45
CA ASP A 127 27.05 -9.19 -10.83
C ASP A 127 27.05 -7.81 -11.49
N LEU A 128 26.94 -6.75 -10.69
CA LEU A 128 27.03 -5.36 -11.11
C LEU A 128 28.25 -4.71 -10.45
N PRO A 129 29.38 -4.54 -11.17
CA PRO A 129 30.58 -3.93 -10.60
C PRO A 129 30.36 -2.44 -10.31
N LYS A 130 31.32 -1.83 -9.60
CA LYS A 130 31.26 -0.41 -9.24
C LYS A 130 31.22 0.50 -10.47
N GLU A 131 31.93 0.13 -11.52
CA GLU A 131 31.94 0.86 -12.77
C GLU A 131 32.17 -0.10 -13.95
N TRP A 132 31.44 0.10 -15.05
CA TRP A 132 31.71 -0.59 -16.32
C TRP A 132 31.20 0.22 -17.51
N LYS A 133 31.62 -0.20 -18.71
CA LYS A 133 31.22 0.42 -19.97
C LYS A 133 30.51 -0.57 -20.89
N VAL A 134 29.54 -0.07 -21.65
CA VAL A 134 28.83 -0.79 -22.70
C VAL A 134 29.00 -0.01 -23.99
N GLN A 135 29.37 -0.70 -25.07
CA GLN A 135 29.43 -0.12 -26.40
C GLN A 135 28.45 -0.85 -27.31
N SER A 136 27.64 -0.11 -28.05
CA SER A 136 26.56 -0.68 -28.87
C SER A 136 27.06 -1.58 -30.00
N ASP A 137 28.30 -1.42 -30.44
CA ASP A 137 28.95 -2.23 -31.48
C ASP A 137 29.76 -3.42 -30.93
N SER A 138 29.87 -3.54 -29.60
CA SER A 138 30.55 -4.66 -28.96
C SER A 138 29.83 -5.99 -29.22
N PRO A 139 30.54 -7.12 -29.34
CA PRO A 139 29.92 -8.42 -29.63
C PRO A 139 28.77 -8.80 -28.68
N SER A 140 28.87 -8.43 -27.40
CA SER A 140 27.85 -8.75 -26.38
C SER A 140 26.57 -7.91 -26.46
N PHE A 141 26.61 -6.78 -27.17
CA PHE A 141 25.51 -5.81 -27.21
C PHE A 141 25.04 -5.45 -28.62
N LYS A 142 25.79 -5.80 -29.67
CA LYS A 142 25.45 -5.50 -31.06
C LYS A 142 24.05 -5.96 -31.46
N GLU A 143 23.66 -7.16 -31.04
CA GLU A 143 22.33 -7.71 -31.30
C GLU A 143 21.22 -7.03 -30.48
N LYS A 144 21.54 -6.48 -29.30
CA LYS A 144 20.58 -5.80 -28.43
C LYS A 144 20.26 -4.38 -28.91
N PHE A 145 21.22 -3.70 -29.53
CA PHE A 145 21.06 -2.32 -30.00
C PHE A 145 20.52 -2.21 -31.43
N ASN A 146 20.92 -3.13 -32.31
CA ASN A 146 20.49 -3.20 -33.72
C ASN A 146 20.33 -1.85 -34.45
N PHE A 147 21.31 -0.94 -34.31
CA PHE A 147 21.27 0.33 -35.01
C PHE A 147 21.48 0.15 -36.51
N GLU A 148 20.55 0.67 -37.31
CA GLU A 148 20.72 0.77 -38.76
C GLU A 148 21.69 1.90 -39.13
N SER A 149 22.41 1.75 -40.23
CA SER A 149 23.26 2.83 -40.75
C SER A 149 22.41 4.01 -41.21
N ASN A 150 22.81 5.22 -40.81
CA ASN A 150 22.10 6.47 -41.09
C ASN A 150 23.06 7.53 -41.68
N TYR A 151 22.57 8.70 -42.07
CA TYR A 151 23.38 9.76 -42.66
C TYR A 151 23.80 10.81 -41.62
N SER A 152 25.08 11.15 -41.61
CA SER A 152 25.65 12.28 -40.86
C SER A 152 25.21 13.64 -41.41
N GLU A 153 25.57 14.71 -40.69
CA GLU A 153 25.47 16.11 -41.09
C GLU A 153 26.12 16.42 -42.45
N ASP A 154 27.16 15.67 -42.81
CA ASP A 154 27.87 15.78 -44.09
C ASP A 154 27.29 14.85 -45.17
N ASN A 155 26.11 14.24 -44.93
CA ASN A 155 25.47 13.24 -45.79
C ASN A 155 26.35 12.01 -46.08
N ILE A 156 27.27 11.68 -45.19
CA ILE A 156 28.05 10.43 -45.24
C ILE A 156 27.26 9.36 -44.48
N LYS A 157 27.12 8.16 -45.06
CA LYS A 157 26.48 7.02 -44.40
C LYS A 157 27.40 6.47 -43.28
N THR A 158 26.92 6.48 -42.04
CA THR A 158 27.64 6.06 -40.82
C THR A 158 26.73 5.20 -39.96
N THR A 159 27.32 4.26 -39.23
CA THR A 159 26.59 3.49 -38.21
C THR A 159 26.63 4.26 -36.88
N PRO A 160 25.47 4.51 -36.26
CA PRO A 160 25.39 5.07 -34.92
C PRO A 160 26.12 4.26 -33.86
N ILE A 161 26.70 4.93 -32.87
CA ILE A 161 27.34 4.28 -31.73
C ILE A 161 26.82 4.91 -30.44
N ALA A 162 26.36 4.08 -29.50
CA ALA A 162 26.10 4.48 -28.13
C ALA A 162 27.21 3.93 -27.23
N THR A 163 27.86 4.81 -26.47
CA THR A 163 28.82 4.45 -25.43
C THR A 163 28.24 4.79 -24.07
N VAL A 164 27.98 3.77 -23.26
CA VAL A 164 27.35 3.90 -21.95
C VAL A 164 28.38 3.63 -20.86
N THR A 165 28.46 4.50 -19.87
CA THR A 165 29.23 4.31 -18.64
C THR A 165 28.24 4.19 -17.48
N VAL A 166 28.34 3.12 -16.72
CA VAL A 166 27.54 2.94 -15.52
C VAL A 166 28.45 3.04 -14.31
N THR A 167 28.05 3.84 -13.32
CA THR A 167 28.84 4.10 -12.11
C THR A 167 27.97 3.99 -10.88
N ARG A 168 28.41 3.23 -9.88
CA ARG A 168 27.79 3.18 -8.56
C ARG A 168 28.18 4.45 -7.79
N VAL A 169 27.19 5.30 -7.53
CA VAL A 169 27.38 6.60 -6.86
C VAL A 169 27.08 6.54 -5.36
N MET A 170 26.28 5.57 -4.92
CA MET A 170 26.00 5.34 -3.50
C MET A 170 25.91 3.83 -3.20
N GLU A 171 26.39 3.45 -2.02
CA GLU A 171 26.27 2.10 -1.44
C GLU A 171 25.82 2.27 0.02
N SER A 172 24.69 1.68 0.36
CA SER A 172 24.12 1.67 1.70
C SER A 172 23.75 0.24 2.09
N GLY A 173 23.46 0.00 3.37
CA GLY A 173 22.94 -1.30 3.83
C GLY A 173 21.59 -1.67 3.21
N GLU A 174 20.86 -0.69 2.64
CA GLU A 174 19.49 -0.84 2.13
C GLU A 174 19.44 -0.87 0.58
N GLY A 175 20.58 -0.78 -0.10
CA GLY A 175 20.64 -0.79 -1.57
C GLY A 175 21.76 0.04 -2.19
N PHE A 176 21.71 0.14 -3.53
CA PHE A 176 22.72 0.80 -4.36
C PHE A 176 22.08 1.88 -5.25
N GLU A 177 22.80 2.98 -5.49
CA GLU A 177 22.44 3.97 -6.51
C GLU A 177 23.46 3.93 -7.64
N TYR A 178 22.98 3.76 -8.87
CA TYR A 178 23.78 3.81 -10.09
C TYR A 178 23.41 5.03 -10.93
N LYS A 179 24.42 5.70 -11.48
CA LYS A 179 24.29 6.66 -12.57
C LYS A 179 24.62 5.95 -13.88
N ILE A 180 23.69 5.94 -14.81
CA ILE A 180 23.87 5.45 -16.18
C ILE A 180 24.02 6.68 -17.05
N GLU A 181 25.17 6.84 -17.70
CA GLU A 181 25.47 7.94 -18.61
C GLU A 181 25.74 7.39 -20.00
N SER A 182 25.10 7.93 -21.02
CA SER A 182 25.18 7.43 -22.39
C SER A 182 25.52 8.56 -23.35
N VAL A 183 26.55 8.35 -24.15
CA VAL A 183 26.97 9.23 -25.24
C VAL A 183 26.53 8.61 -26.56
N GLY A 184 25.57 9.24 -27.23
CA GLY A 184 25.11 8.85 -28.56
C GLY A 184 25.85 9.62 -29.64
N LYS A 185 26.48 8.90 -30.57
CA LYS A 185 27.32 9.48 -31.62
C LYS A 185 26.85 9.04 -33.01
N ILE A 186 26.81 10.00 -33.93
CA ILE A 186 26.69 9.78 -35.37
C ILE A 186 27.49 10.87 -36.10
N GLY A 187 28.36 10.48 -37.03
CA GLY A 187 29.30 11.43 -37.65
C GLY A 187 30.21 12.09 -36.61
N ASN A 188 30.28 13.43 -36.62
CA ASN A 188 31.04 14.22 -35.63
C ASN A 188 30.15 14.78 -34.51
N LYS A 189 28.85 14.50 -34.54
CA LYS A 189 27.90 14.95 -33.53
C LYS A 189 27.77 13.93 -32.41
N GLU A 190 27.70 14.43 -31.18
CA GLU A 190 27.46 13.65 -29.98
C GLU A 190 26.48 14.36 -29.04
N ARG A 191 25.69 13.57 -28.31
CA ARG A 191 24.83 14.01 -27.22
C ARG A 191 25.02 13.09 -26.03
N THR A 192 24.96 13.66 -24.83
CA THR A 192 25.07 12.91 -23.59
C THR A 192 23.77 13.00 -22.81
N VAL A 193 23.25 11.84 -22.41
CA VAL A 193 22.11 11.75 -21.49
C VAL A 193 22.51 10.93 -20.27
N SER A 194 21.86 11.17 -19.14
CA SER A 194 22.08 10.41 -17.92
C SER A 194 20.78 10.11 -17.18
N GLN A 195 20.76 8.97 -16.49
CA GLN A 195 19.64 8.55 -15.66
C GLN A 195 20.15 7.88 -14.38
N LYS A 196 19.46 8.14 -13.27
CA LYS A 196 19.69 7.45 -12.00
C LYS A 196 18.85 6.18 -11.91
N LEU A 197 19.45 5.10 -11.45
CA LEU A 197 18.78 3.84 -11.12
C LEU A 197 19.08 3.48 -9.66
N ILE A 198 18.03 3.49 -8.84
CA ILE A 198 18.09 3.03 -7.46
C ILE A 198 17.76 1.55 -7.47
N VAL A 199 18.67 0.72 -6.98
CA VAL A 199 18.53 -0.74 -6.85
C VAL A 199 18.33 -1.05 -5.38
N LYS A 200 17.15 -1.56 -5.05
CA LYS A 200 16.79 -1.96 -3.68
C LYS A 200 15.78 -3.10 -3.76
N LEU A 201 15.86 -4.04 -2.81
CA LEU A 201 14.85 -5.07 -2.69
C LEU A 201 13.72 -4.52 -1.82
N ASP A 202 12.57 -4.23 -2.43
CA ASP A 202 11.37 -3.94 -1.64
C ASP A 202 10.76 -5.27 -1.17
N VAL A 203 11.07 -5.68 0.06
CA VAL A 203 10.57 -6.91 0.68
C VAL A 203 9.11 -6.81 1.14
N GLY A 204 8.40 -5.74 0.79
CA GLY A 204 7.01 -5.51 1.17
C GLY A 204 6.14 -6.77 1.05
N ASN A 205 5.70 -7.28 2.20
CA ASN A 205 4.87 -8.48 2.41
C ASN A 205 5.49 -9.87 2.13
N LEU A 206 6.82 -10.03 2.14
CA LEU A 206 7.40 -11.35 2.39
C LEU A 206 7.26 -11.64 3.90
N GLY A 207 6.13 -12.22 4.32
CA GLY A 207 5.90 -12.56 5.73
C GLY A 207 7.02 -13.44 6.29
N ASP A 208 7.39 -13.30 7.56
CA ASP A 208 8.42 -14.16 8.12
C ASP A 208 7.97 -15.65 8.08
N PRO A 209 8.80 -16.60 7.61
CA PRO A 209 8.54 -18.02 7.80
C PRO A 209 8.47 -18.33 9.29
N GLY A 210 7.34 -18.87 9.73
CA GLY A 210 7.06 -19.05 11.15
C GLY A 210 5.91 -18.20 11.66
N THR A 211 5.04 -17.67 10.79
CA THR A 211 3.65 -17.48 11.21
C THR A 211 3.17 -18.78 11.88
N PRO A 212 2.72 -18.76 13.15
CA PRO A 212 1.97 -19.87 13.70
C PRO A 212 0.91 -20.26 12.67
N GLU A 213 0.62 -21.56 12.54
CA GLU A 213 -0.68 -21.93 11.97
C GLU A 213 -1.71 -21.06 12.67
N ILE A 214 -2.30 -20.17 11.89
CA ILE A 214 -3.33 -19.30 12.40
C ILE A 214 -4.44 -20.25 12.83
N PRO A 215 -4.94 -20.16 14.07
CA PRO A 215 -6.25 -20.69 14.36
C PRO A 215 -7.25 -19.85 13.55
N GLY A 216 -7.43 -20.19 12.27
CA GLY A 216 -8.31 -19.52 11.32
C GLY A 216 -7.70 -18.50 10.36
N THR A 217 -6.54 -18.72 9.71
CA THR A 217 -6.38 -18.17 8.36
C THR A 217 -7.07 -19.13 7.43
N PRO A 218 -7.96 -18.63 6.57
CA PRO A 218 -8.28 -19.35 5.36
C PRO A 218 -6.97 -19.73 4.70
N GLU A 219 -6.82 -21.02 4.42
CA GLU A 219 -5.83 -21.53 3.47
C GLU A 219 -5.78 -20.60 2.25
N THR A 220 -4.59 -20.44 1.67
CA THR A 220 -4.43 -19.88 0.33
C THR A 220 -5.56 -20.41 -0.57
N PRO A 221 -6.45 -19.56 -1.11
CA PRO A 221 -7.60 -20.02 -1.88
C PRO A 221 -7.15 -20.74 -3.16
N GLY A 222 -7.03 -22.06 -3.07
CA GLY A 222 -7.87 -22.91 -3.87
C GLY A 222 -9.12 -23.22 -3.04
N ASN A 223 -10.19 -22.45 -3.24
CA ASN A 223 -11.56 -22.61 -2.68
C ASN A 223 -11.94 -21.76 -1.45
N GLY A 224 -12.14 -20.45 -1.63
CA GLY A 224 -13.32 -19.72 -1.14
C GLY A 224 -13.80 -19.83 0.33
N GLY A 225 -12.95 -20.12 1.32
CA GLY A 225 -13.33 -20.15 2.74
C GLY A 225 -13.19 -18.77 3.41
N GLY A 226 -14.21 -18.31 4.11
CA GLY A 226 -14.25 -17.06 4.88
C GLY A 226 -13.69 -17.16 6.30
N PRO A 227 -14.13 -16.31 7.23
CA PRO A 227 -13.52 -16.19 8.57
C PRO A 227 -13.59 -17.47 9.43
N VAL A 228 -14.36 -18.47 8.99
CA VAL A 228 -14.56 -19.77 9.63
C VAL A 228 -14.65 -20.83 8.53
N GLU A 229 -14.11 -22.02 8.80
CA GLU A 229 -14.18 -23.17 7.90
C GLU A 229 -15.64 -23.42 7.46
N GLY A 230 -15.85 -23.54 6.15
CA GLY A 230 -17.15 -23.85 5.56
C GLY A 230 -18.09 -22.65 5.33
N LEU A 231 -17.67 -21.43 5.67
CA LEU A 231 -18.39 -20.19 5.33
C LEU A 231 -17.73 -19.46 4.16
N PRO A 232 -18.44 -18.60 3.40
CA PRO A 232 -17.84 -17.74 2.37
C PRO A 232 -17.15 -16.50 2.99
N GLN A 233 -16.32 -15.80 2.21
CA GLN A 233 -15.50 -14.67 2.68
C GLN A 233 -16.29 -13.42 3.09
N ASP A 234 -17.46 -13.20 2.51
CA ASP A 234 -18.32 -12.02 2.68
C ASP A 234 -19.34 -12.14 3.82
N VAL A 235 -19.04 -12.92 4.86
CA VAL A 235 -19.91 -13.06 6.04
C VAL A 235 -19.82 -11.82 6.92
N ALA A 236 -20.93 -11.08 6.99
CA ALA A 236 -21.10 -9.91 7.86
C ALA A 236 -21.45 -10.33 9.30
N ILE A 237 -22.22 -11.40 9.47
CA ILE A 237 -22.73 -11.84 10.77
C ILE A 237 -22.50 -13.33 10.92
N PHE A 238 -21.75 -13.71 11.95
CA PHE A 238 -21.61 -15.10 12.37
C PHE A 238 -21.82 -15.24 13.89
N VAL A 239 -22.78 -16.06 14.31
CA VAL A 239 -23.07 -16.24 15.74
C VAL A 239 -23.31 -17.70 16.14
N MET A 240 -23.13 -18.00 17.44
CA MET A 240 -23.37 -19.34 17.98
C MET A 240 -24.85 -19.70 18.06
N GLU A 241 -25.67 -18.73 18.46
CA GLU A 241 -27.07 -18.90 18.81
C GLU A 241 -27.96 -18.09 17.86
N LYS A 242 -29.01 -17.47 18.39
CA LYS A 242 -30.07 -16.82 17.62
C LYS A 242 -29.60 -15.54 16.93
N ILE A 243 -30.08 -15.36 15.69
CA ILE A 243 -30.01 -14.13 14.90
C ILE A 243 -31.42 -13.52 14.83
N LYS A 244 -31.55 -12.24 15.15
CA LYS A 244 -32.80 -11.49 15.02
C LYS A 244 -32.58 -10.20 14.24
N ILE A 245 -33.15 -10.09 13.05
CA ILE A 245 -33.00 -8.96 12.15
C ILE A 245 -34.38 -8.36 11.86
N LEU A 246 -34.69 -7.28 12.57
CA LEU A 246 -35.93 -6.50 12.41
C LEU A 246 -35.68 -5.09 11.84
N SER A 247 -34.53 -4.88 11.20
CA SER A 247 -34.16 -3.64 10.49
C SER A 247 -34.07 -3.91 8.99
N PRO A 248 -34.33 -2.91 8.10
CA PRO A 248 -34.22 -3.07 6.66
C PRO A 248 -32.78 -2.99 6.07
N GLN A 249 -31.74 -2.73 6.88
CA GLN A 249 -30.42 -2.34 6.36
C GLN A 249 -29.28 -3.27 6.80
N VAL A 250 -29.45 -4.57 6.55
CA VAL A 250 -28.37 -5.55 6.70
C VAL A 250 -27.90 -5.96 5.30
N THR A 251 -26.59 -6.01 5.05
CA THR A 251 -26.02 -6.49 3.77
C THR A 251 -24.79 -7.37 4.02
N GLY A 252 -24.66 -8.46 3.27
CA GLY A 252 -23.60 -9.45 3.44
C GLY A 252 -24.13 -10.78 3.98
N ASN A 253 -23.30 -11.82 3.91
CA ASN A 253 -23.71 -13.17 4.25
C ASN A 253 -23.86 -13.37 5.77
N ILE A 254 -24.78 -14.27 6.15
CA ILE A 254 -25.20 -14.45 7.53
C ILE A 254 -25.14 -15.93 7.89
N ALA A 255 -24.52 -16.24 9.01
CA ALA A 255 -24.32 -17.62 9.46
C ALA A 255 -24.65 -17.78 10.96
N THR A 256 -25.26 -18.91 11.32
CA THR A 256 -25.45 -19.32 12.72
C THR A 256 -25.08 -20.78 12.92
N LEU A 257 -24.60 -21.14 14.12
CA LEU A 257 -24.42 -22.52 14.55
C LEU A 257 -25.67 -23.14 15.21
N ASP A 258 -26.74 -22.37 15.38
CA ASP A 258 -27.95 -22.83 16.05
C ASP A 258 -28.82 -23.72 15.15
N ARG A 259 -28.95 -24.99 15.55
CA ARG A 259 -29.77 -26.01 14.87
C ARG A 259 -31.25 -25.96 15.23
N LYS A 260 -31.66 -25.08 16.15
CA LYS A 260 -33.06 -24.99 16.60
C LYS A 260 -33.94 -24.34 15.55
N ALA A 261 -35.23 -24.66 15.60
CA ALA A 261 -36.23 -24.00 14.77
C ALA A 261 -36.29 -22.49 15.11
N GLY A 262 -36.30 -21.65 14.07
CA GLY A 262 -36.31 -20.19 14.22
C GLY A 262 -35.00 -19.60 14.76
N SER A 263 -33.86 -20.25 14.49
CA SER A 263 -32.52 -19.73 14.78
C SER A 263 -32.23 -18.40 14.08
N ILE A 264 -32.89 -18.13 12.94
CA ILE A 264 -32.85 -16.87 12.22
C ILE A 264 -34.27 -16.28 12.18
N GLU A 265 -34.46 -15.10 12.77
CA GLU A 265 -35.72 -14.36 12.74
C GLU A 265 -35.54 -13.10 11.90
N ILE A 266 -36.29 -12.97 10.81
CA ILE A 266 -36.27 -11.79 9.94
C ILE A 266 -37.63 -11.09 9.97
N GLY A 267 -37.62 -9.76 10.07
CA GLY A 267 -38.83 -8.92 10.09
C GLY A 267 -39.09 -8.15 8.80
N TRP A 268 -38.08 -8.00 7.93
CA TRP A 268 -38.12 -7.19 6.72
C TRP A 268 -37.43 -7.89 5.55
N ASN A 269 -37.83 -7.51 4.33
CA ASN A 269 -37.40 -8.17 3.10
C ASN A 269 -36.12 -7.50 2.58
N ASN A 270 -34.97 -7.84 3.17
CA ASN A 270 -33.66 -7.28 2.81
C ASN A 270 -32.85 -8.28 1.99
N THR A 271 -33.47 -8.83 0.95
CA THR A 271 -33.00 -10.06 0.32
C THR A 271 -32.01 -9.83 -0.82
N ASP A 272 -31.72 -8.57 -1.14
CA ASP A 272 -30.73 -8.22 -2.15
C ASP A 272 -29.34 -8.40 -1.54
N ASN A 273 -28.61 -9.42 -2.00
CA ASN A 273 -27.23 -9.74 -1.60
C ASN A 273 -27.03 -10.27 -0.16
N ILE A 274 -27.95 -11.11 0.34
CA ILE A 274 -27.76 -11.88 1.58
C ILE A 274 -27.99 -13.37 1.32
N SER A 275 -27.00 -14.20 1.63
CA SER A 275 -27.17 -15.65 1.75
C SER A 275 -27.13 -16.08 3.22
N PHE A 276 -27.98 -17.04 3.57
CA PHE A 276 -28.07 -17.60 4.92
C PHE A 276 -27.38 -18.96 4.98
N PHE A 277 -26.54 -19.15 5.99
CA PHE A 277 -25.79 -20.39 6.22
C PHE A 277 -26.14 -20.96 7.58
N VAL A 278 -26.48 -22.24 7.62
CA VAL A 278 -26.84 -22.97 8.84
C VAL A 278 -26.20 -24.36 8.84
N PRO A 279 -26.13 -25.05 9.99
CA PRO A 279 -25.60 -26.40 10.02
C PRO A 279 -26.49 -27.35 9.21
N ASN A 280 -25.87 -28.25 8.44
CA ASN A 280 -26.56 -29.29 7.66
C ASN A 280 -27.72 -29.94 8.43
N GLY A 281 -28.90 -29.98 7.82
CA GLY A 281 -30.13 -30.53 8.39
C GLY A 281 -31.03 -29.53 9.11
N SER A 282 -30.63 -28.26 9.20
CA SER A 282 -31.43 -27.19 9.84
C SER A 282 -32.15 -26.28 8.83
N GLU A 283 -31.94 -26.48 7.53
CA GLU A 283 -32.29 -25.56 6.43
C GLU A 283 -33.80 -25.28 6.39
N SER A 284 -34.62 -26.30 6.61
CA SER A 284 -36.09 -26.19 6.53
C SER A 284 -36.75 -25.57 7.77
N ILE A 285 -36.02 -25.49 8.89
CA ILE A 285 -36.56 -25.03 10.19
C ILE A 285 -35.89 -23.76 10.72
N ALA A 286 -34.74 -23.37 10.18
CA ALA A 286 -33.93 -22.29 10.73
C ALA A 286 -34.63 -20.93 10.68
N LEU A 287 -35.44 -20.66 9.65
CA LEU A 287 -35.99 -19.33 9.43
C LEU A 287 -37.40 -19.14 9.99
N LYS A 288 -37.56 -18.06 10.74
CA LYS A 288 -38.83 -17.49 11.16
C LYS A 288 -39.04 -16.14 10.48
N LYS A 289 -40.13 -15.99 9.72
CA LYS A 289 -40.50 -14.75 9.04
C LYS A 289 -42.01 -14.49 9.10
N PRO A 290 -42.47 -13.22 9.02
CA PRO A 290 -43.88 -12.90 8.80
C PRO A 290 -44.43 -13.44 7.48
N GLU A 291 -45.73 -13.74 7.43
CA GLU A 291 -46.40 -14.28 6.22
C GLU A 291 -46.33 -13.33 5.02
N HIS A 292 -46.38 -12.02 5.26
CA HIS A 292 -46.33 -10.99 4.21
C HIS A 292 -44.94 -10.80 3.60
N LEU A 293 -43.89 -11.34 4.23
CA LEU A 293 -42.53 -11.36 3.72
C LEU A 293 -42.49 -12.45 2.65
N GLY A 294 -42.42 -12.09 1.37
CA GLY A 294 -42.51 -13.03 0.24
C GLY A 294 -41.41 -14.10 0.18
N SER A 295 -40.84 -14.32 -1.01
CA SER A 295 -39.72 -15.25 -1.16
C SER A 295 -38.46 -14.65 -0.56
N ILE A 296 -37.69 -15.47 0.15
CA ILE A 296 -36.39 -15.12 0.71
C ILE A 296 -35.31 -16.03 0.09
N PRO A 297 -34.04 -15.59 0.00
CA PRO A 297 -32.95 -16.37 -0.56
C PRO A 297 -32.83 -17.74 0.11
N PRO A 298 -32.43 -18.79 -0.63
CA PRO A 298 -32.33 -20.13 -0.08
C PRO A 298 -31.35 -20.17 1.10
N ILE A 299 -31.77 -20.91 2.14
CA ILE A 299 -30.92 -21.20 3.29
C ILE A 299 -30.02 -22.37 2.90
N THR A 300 -28.71 -22.16 2.98
CA THR A 300 -27.73 -23.16 2.60
C THR A 300 -27.25 -23.91 3.83
N GLY A 301 -27.40 -25.23 3.79
CA GLY A 301 -26.75 -26.12 4.75
C GLY A 301 -25.26 -26.23 4.45
N VAL A 302 -24.43 -25.98 5.44
CA VAL A 302 -22.98 -26.13 5.34
C VAL A 302 -22.42 -26.84 6.57
N LYS A 303 -21.26 -27.47 6.41
CA LYS A 303 -20.45 -27.95 7.53
C LYS A 303 -19.67 -26.75 8.09
N ILE A 304 -20.27 -26.04 9.04
CA ILE A 304 -19.65 -24.88 9.69
C ILE A 304 -18.69 -25.36 10.78
N GLY A 305 -17.47 -24.81 10.80
CA GLY A 305 -16.52 -24.99 11.90
C GLY A 305 -16.96 -24.32 13.20
N ASP A 306 -16.16 -24.46 14.25
CA ASP A 306 -16.41 -23.80 15.53
C ASP A 306 -16.05 -22.31 15.48
N ILE A 307 -16.69 -21.51 16.34
CA ILE A 307 -16.26 -20.13 16.54
C ILE A 307 -14.85 -20.15 17.16
N PRO A 308 -13.91 -19.34 16.64
CA PRO A 308 -12.60 -19.19 17.26
C PRO A 308 -12.73 -18.82 18.74
N LYS A 309 -11.76 -19.26 19.56
CA LYS A 309 -11.67 -18.76 20.93
C LYS A 309 -11.04 -17.37 20.91
N LEU A 310 -11.39 -16.56 21.93
CA LEU A 310 -10.60 -15.37 22.17
C LEU A 310 -9.15 -15.79 22.45
N PRO A 311 -8.18 -15.03 21.93
CA PRO A 311 -6.78 -15.16 22.29
C PRO A 311 -6.56 -15.01 23.79
N ASP A 312 -5.48 -15.55 24.32
CA ASP A 312 -5.14 -15.30 25.72
C ASP A 312 -4.89 -13.80 25.93
N PHE A 313 -5.51 -13.25 26.98
CA PHE A 313 -5.31 -11.85 27.34
C PHE A 313 -3.88 -11.68 27.88
N PRO A 314 -3.07 -10.74 27.37
CA PRO A 314 -1.69 -10.62 27.77
C PRO A 314 -1.58 -10.16 29.23
N ILE A 315 -0.63 -10.76 29.94
CA ILE A 315 -0.27 -10.30 31.28
C ILE A 315 0.54 -9.01 31.12
N PRO A 316 0.10 -7.86 31.68
CA PRO A 316 0.84 -6.62 31.56
C PRO A 316 2.26 -6.76 32.15
N PRO A 317 3.31 -6.47 31.36
CA PRO A 317 4.69 -6.55 31.83
C PRO A 317 5.00 -5.51 32.92
N SER A 318 6.03 -5.78 33.72
CA SER A 318 6.51 -4.85 34.73
C SER A 318 7.60 -3.96 34.15
N TYR A 319 7.31 -2.66 34.00
CA TYR A 319 8.25 -1.67 33.51
C TYR A 319 8.62 -0.63 34.55
N LYS A 320 9.68 0.12 34.24
CA LYS A 320 10.12 1.26 35.03
C LYS A 320 9.01 2.31 35.09
N ILE A 321 8.71 2.76 36.30
CA ILE A 321 7.74 3.81 36.55
C ILE A 321 8.37 5.16 36.17
N ILE A 322 7.67 5.92 35.34
CA ILE A 322 7.97 7.32 35.05
C ILE A 322 6.78 8.20 35.42
N ASP A 323 6.97 9.51 35.43
CA ASP A 323 5.96 10.47 35.86
C ASP A 323 4.69 10.40 35.01
N SER A 324 3.55 10.67 35.66
CA SER A 324 2.28 10.86 34.96
C SER A 324 2.35 12.01 33.96
N ILE A 325 1.64 11.85 32.85
CA ILE A 325 1.51 12.89 31.83
C ILE A 325 0.17 13.57 32.05
N SER A 326 0.18 14.87 32.35
CA SER A 326 -1.04 15.66 32.45
C SER A 326 -0.88 17.00 31.77
N GLU A 327 -1.60 17.19 30.67
CA GLU A 327 -1.52 18.39 29.85
C GLU A 327 -2.93 18.94 29.61
N LYS A 328 -3.16 20.18 30.01
CA LYS A 328 -4.50 20.81 29.98
C LYS A 328 -4.48 22.17 29.29
N GLY A 329 -5.61 22.59 28.73
CA GLY A 329 -5.75 23.89 28.07
C GLY A 329 -5.59 23.80 26.55
N ASP A 330 -5.02 24.82 25.93
CA ASP A 330 -5.02 24.98 24.47
C ASP A 330 -3.60 24.92 23.87
N GLY A 331 -3.52 24.56 22.58
CA GLY A 331 -2.28 24.56 21.80
C GLY A 331 -1.54 23.21 21.81
N SER A 332 -0.22 23.23 21.58
CA SER A 332 0.62 22.02 21.61
C SER A 332 1.28 21.85 22.97
N ALA A 333 1.27 20.64 23.51
CA ALA A 333 2.15 20.24 24.61
C ALA A 333 3.55 19.93 24.07
N PRO A 334 4.60 19.94 24.93
CA PRO A 334 5.88 19.35 24.60
C PRO A 334 5.70 17.86 24.19
N PRO A 335 6.44 17.35 23.19
CA PRO A 335 6.33 15.96 22.79
C PRO A 335 6.83 15.02 23.89
N PHE A 336 6.08 13.96 24.14
CA PHE A 336 6.50 12.88 25.02
C PHE A 336 7.29 11.85 24.23
N ILE A 337 8.60 11.77 24.47
CA ILE A 337 9.49 10.84 23.77
C ILE A 337 9.58 9.53 24.57
N LEU A 338 8.93 8.47 24.08
CA LEU A 338 8.92 7.16 24.72
C LEU A 338 10.17 6.36 24.31
N LYS A 339 11.28 6.61 25.01
CA LYS A 339 12.58 5.99 24.69
C LYS A 339 12.60 4.47 24.95
N GLU A 340 12.03 4.05 26.07
CA GLU A 340 12.01 2.67 26.55
C GLU A 340 10.59 2.28 27.00
N ASN A 341 10.30 0.98 27.01
CA ASN A 341 9.03 0.49 27.54
C ASN A 341 8.88 0.93 28.99
N SER A 342 7.72 1.51 29.32
CA SER A 342 7.56 2.27 30.55
C SER A 342 6.20 2.01 31.20
N TYR A 343 6.11 2.35 32.49
CA TYR A 343 4.86 2.41 33.22
C TYR A 343 4.58 3.87 33.61
N ILE A 344 3.36 4.36 33.34
CA ILE A 344 2.87 5.64 33.88
C ILE A 344 1.61 5.41 34.69
N LYS A 345 1.46 6.11 35.80
CA LYS A 345 0.22 6.00 36.58
C LYS A 345 -0.99 6.58 35.82
N LYS A 346 -0.79 7.69 35.09
CA LYS A 346 -1.88 8.41 34.45
C LYS A 346 -1.41 9.16 33.20
N LEU A 347 -2.21 9.09 32.15
CA LEU A 347 -2.21 10.01 31.02
C LEU A 347 -3.53 10.79 31.05
N ASP A 348 -3.47 12.12 31.14
CA ASP A 348 -4.63 13.01 31.30
C ASP A 348 -4.49 14.25 30.41
N ILE A 349 -5.09 14.21 29.23
CA ILE A 349 -5.05 15.27 28.23
C ILE A 349 -6.45 15.89 28.10
N SER A 350 -6.56 17.21 28.25
CA SER A 350 -7.86 17.89 28.20
C SER A 350 -7.80 19.30 27.59
N GLY A 351 -8.96 19.85 27.22
CA GLY A 351 -9.08 21.14 26.53
C GLY A 351 -8.98 20.96 25.02
N SER A 352 -8.35 21.90 24.32
CA SER A 352 -8.02 21.76 22.88
C SER A 352 -6.54 21.37 22.65
N ARG A 353 -5.92 20.78 23.68
CA ARG A 353 -4.48 20.46 23.70
C ARG A 353 -4.13 19.33 22.73
N THR A 354 -3.01 19.48 22.03
CA THR A 354 -2.38 18.42 21.23
C THR A 354 -1.14 17.87 21.94
N LEU A 355 -1.09 16.57 22.20
CA LEU A 355 0.11 15.85 22.66
C LEU A 355 0.63 14.95 21.53
N THR A 356 1.94 15.00 21.28
CA THR A 356 2.62 14.03 20.42
C THR A 356 3.38 13.03 21.28
N ILE A 357 3.11 11.74 21.10
CA ILE A 357 3.88 10.64 21.67
C ILE A 357 4.82 10.13 20.56
N ASP A 358 6.13 10.33 20.74
CA ASP A 358 7.15 9.85 19.80
C ASP A 358 7.65 8.47 20.23
N VAL A 359 7.32 7.45 19.43
CA VAL A 359 7.70 6.04 19.65
C VAL A 359 8.96 5.64 18.88
N GLY A 360 9.41 6.48 17.95
CA GLY A 360 10.56 6.19 17.09
C GLY A 360 10.31 5.04 16.09
N GLU A 361 11.37 4.30 15.77
CA GLU A 361 11.34 3.26 14.72
C GLU A 361 11.04 1.85 15.25
N THR A 362 11.15 1.65 16.56
CA THR A 362 10.97 0.35 17.21
C THR A 362 9.66 0.30 17.97
N ASP A 363 9.05 -0.87 18.07
CA ASP A 363 7.87 -1.10 18.90
C ASP A 363 8.09 -0.66 20.36
N LYS A 364 7.06 -0.05 20.94
CA LYS A 364 7.03 0.44 22.32
C LYS A 364 5.81 -0.06 23.05
N GLU A 365 6.01 -0.36 24.32
CA GLU A 365 4.93 -0.69 25.24
C GLU A 365 4.83 0.33 26.35
N LEU A 366 3.59 0.75 26.63
CA LEU A 366 3.28 1.63 27.74
C LEU A 366 2.20 0.98 28.60
N VAL A 367 2.55 0.70 29.85
CA VAL A 367 1.59 0.20 30.84
C VAL A 367 1.06 1.39 31.64
N LEU A 368 -0.25 1.45 31.84
CA LEU A 368 -0.87 2.57 32.54
C LEU A 368 -2.13 2.19 33.32
N ASP A 369 -2.35 2.83 34.46
CA ASP A 369 -3.58 2.63 35.22
C ASP A 369 -4.75 3.39 34.56
N GLU A 370 -4.54 4.66 34.23
CA GLU A 370 -5.58 5.57 33.75
C GLU A 370 -5.18 6.28 32.45
N PHE A 371 -5.98 6.10 31.41
CA PHE A 371 -5.88 6.79 30.13
C PHE A 371 -7.09 7.70 29.94
N ASN A 372 -6.88 9.02 29.96
CA ASN A 372 -7.95 10.00 29.83
C ASN A 372 -7.60 11.04 28.76
N ILE A 373 -8.45 11.14 27.75
CA ILE A 373 -8.44 12.20 26.75
C ILE A 373 -9.85 12.79 26.71
N SER A 374 -9.97 14.12 26.85
CA SER A 374 -11.26 14.80 26.95
C SER A 374 -11.23 16.19 26.32
N GLY A 375 -12.40 16.76 26.02
CA GLY A 375 -12.48 18.00 25.22
C GLY A 375 -12.04 17.76 23.78
N ASP A 376 -11.73 18.81 23.04
CA ASP A 376 -11.25 18.75 21.66
C ASP A 376 -9.76 18.34 21.54
N ALA A 377 -9.24 17.65 22.57
CA ALA A 377 -7.84 17.26 22.65
C ALA A 377 -7.46 16.23 21.58
N LYS A 378 -6.17 16.25 21.22
CA LYS A 378 -5.60 15.35 20.21
C LYS A 378 -4.34 14.68 20.74
N VAL A 379 -4.27 13.36 20.64
CA VAL A 379 -3.06 12.59 20.93
C VAL A 379 -2.58 11.94 19.66
N ILE A 380 -1.42 12.40 19.16
CA ILE A 380 -0.82 11.95 17.89
C ILE A 380 0.35 11.03 18.21
N ILE A 381 0.43 9.88 17.53
CA ILE A 381 1.59 8.99 17.63
C ILE A 381 2.53 9.30 16.47
N LYS A 382 3.81 9.53 16.78
CA LYS A 382 4.88 9.79 15.81
C LYS A 382 5.91 8.67 15.86
N GLY A 383 6.28 8.14 14.70
CA GLY A 383 7.19 7.01 14.57
C GLY A 383 6.61 5.90 13.70
N THR A 384 7.46 4.97 13.27
CA THR A 384 7.05 3.78 12.50
C THR A 384 6.84 2.56 13.40
N GLY A 385 7.35 2.60 14.64
CA GLY A 385 7.14 1.54 15.62
C GLY A 385 5.69 1.42 16.07
N LYS A 386 5.28 0.21 16.43
CA LYS A 386 3.97 -0.05 17.03
C LYS A 386 3.90 0.46 18.46
N LEU A 387 2.74 1.00 18.86
CA LEU A 387 2.46 1.36 20.25
C LEU A 387 1.46 0.38 20.86
N THR A 388 1.89 -0.38 21.86
CA THR A 388 1.00 -1.24 22.65
C THR A 388 0.73 -0.61 24.01
N LEU A 389 -0.54 -0.37 24.30
CA LEU A 389 -1.03 0.18 25.56
C LEU A 389 -1.65 -0.92 26.42
N HIS A 390 -1.14 -1.10 27.64
CA HIS A 390 -1.77 -1.96 28.64
C HIS A 390 -2.48 -1.10 29.68
N VAL A 391 -3.79 -0.92 29.53
CA VAL A 391 -4.62 -0.03 30.35
C VAL A 391 -5.34 -0.84 31.43
N LYS A 392 -5.01 -0.59 32.70
CA LYS A 392 -5.41 -1.46 33.81
C LYS A 392 -6.74 -1.10 34.45
N LYS A 393 -7.10 0.19 34.53
CA LYS A 393 -8.29 0.65 35.27
C LYS A 393 -9.27 1.43 34.42
N THR A 394 -8.79 2.48 33.74
CA THR A 394 -9.69 3.44 33.08
C THR A 394 -9.18 3.79 31.70
N PHE A 395 -10.05 3.63 30.69
CA PHE A 395 -9.82 4.04 29.32
C PHE A 395 -10.94 4.98 28.88
N ASN A 396 -10.65 6.27 28.83
CA ASN A 396 -11.57 7.35 28.51
C ASN A 396 -11.03 8.19 27.34
N VAL A 397 -11.81 8.31 26.26
CA VAL A 397 -11.57 9.20 25.12
C VAL A 397 -12.91 9.85 24.75
N THR A 398 -13.10 11.12 25.09
CA THR A 398 -14.38 11.83 24.91
C THR A 398 -14.17 13.14 24.16
N THR A 399 -15.01 13.43 23.16
CA THR A 399 -14.88 14.61 22.26
C THR A 399 -13.51 14.78 21.58
N SER A 400 -12.67 13.74 21.60
CA SER A 400 -11.23 13.85 21.31
C SER A 400 -10.78 12.98 20.14
N HIS A 401 -9.53 13.18 19.70
CA HIS A 401 -8.88 12.36 18.68
C HIS A 401 -7.70 11.60 19.28
N PHE A 402 -7.69 10.27 19.11
CA PHE A 402 -6.58 9.41 19.52
C PHE A 402 -6.02 8.65 18.31
N GLY A 403 -4.75 8.91 18.00
CA GLY A 403 -4.05 8.31 16.87
C GLY A 403 -4.41 8.93 15.52
N SER A 404 -3.96 8.29 14.46
CA SER A 404 -4.19 8.67 13.06
C SER A 404 -4.14 7.42 12.16
N PRO A 405 -4.65 7.48 10.90
CA PRO A 405 -4.71 6.33 10.00
C PRO A 405 -3.37 5.62 9.72
N SER A 406 -2.25 6.33 9.84
CA SER A 406 -0.89 5.80 9.64
C SER A 406 -0.30 5.16 10.89
N ASN A 407 -0.98 5.22 12.04
CA ASN A 407 -0.46 4.66 13.29
C ASN A 407 -0.85 3.19 13.46
N ASN A 408 0.04 2.43 14.09
CA ASN A 408 -0.22 1.07 14.54
C ASN A 408 -0.33 1.07 16.08
N ILE A 409 -1.57 1.05 16.59
CA ILE A 409 -1.87 1.17 18.02
C ILE A 409 -2.72 -0.02 18.46
N GLU A 410 -2.27 -0.68 19.52
CA GLU A 410 -2.99 -1.76 20.20
C GLU A 410 -3.30 -1.34 21.63
N VAL A 411 -4.54 -1.60 22.07
CA VAL A 411 -4.98 -1.31 23.44
C VAL A 411 -5.49 -2.59 24.09
N PHE A 412 -4.76 -3.06 25.10
CA PHE A 412 -5.22 -4.10 26.01
C PHE A 412 -5.85 -3.45 27.24
N TYR A 413 -7.16 -3.62 27.41
CA TYR A 413 -7.92 -3.05 28.51
C TYR A 413 -8.37 -4.15 29.48
N SER A 414 -7.80 -4.15 30.69
CA SER A 414 -8.15 -5.10 31.77
C SER A 414 -9.09 -4.49 32.82
N GLY A 415 -9.56 -3.27 32.61
CA GLY A 415 -10.56 -2.66 33.49
C GLY A 415 -11.94 -3.33 33.35
N SER A 416 -12.70 -3.33 34.44
CA SER A 416 -13.99 -4.05 34.52
C SER A 416 -15.23 -3.19 34.17
N GLY A 417 -15.04 -1.94 33.75
CA GLY A 417 -16.13 -1.03 33.35
C GLY A 417 -16.64 -1.29 31.92
N VAL A 418 -17.74 -0.64 31.52
CA VAL A 418 -18.22 -0.69 30.13
C VAL A 418 -17.32 0.18 29.24
N LEU A 419 -16.88 -0.32 28.09
CA LEU A 419 -16.22 0.47 27.05
C LEU A 419 -17.25 1.20 26.20
N GLY A 420 -17.36 2.51 26.39
CA GLY A 420 -18.09 3.48 25.58
C GLY A 420 -19.28 4.18 26.27
N GLU A 421 -19.80 3.67 27.38
CA GLU A 421 -20.81 4.40 28.15
C GLU A 421 -20.17 5.50 29.02
N GLY A 422 -20.08 6.71 28.48
CA GLY A 422 -19.55 7.90 29.18
C GLY A 422 -18.02 8.02 29.16
N ASN A 423 -17.32 6.96 28.79
CA ASN A 423 -15.87 6.93 28.59
C ASN A 423 -15.43 6.98 27.14
N ILE A 424 -16.25 6.57 26.16
CA ILE A 424 -15.96 6.81 24.73
C ILE A 424 -17.18 7.44 24.08
N GLY A 425 -17.08 8.71 23.65
CA GLY A 425 -18.29 9.40 23.16
C GLY A 425 -18.08 10.82 22.62
N GLY A 426 -19.16 11.40 22.09
CA GLY A 426 -19.26 12.81 21.74
C GLY A 426 -18.39 13.28 20.58
N HIS A 427 -18.51 12.72 19.38
CA HIS A 427 -17.65 13.08 18.22
C HIS A 427 -16.18 12.65 18.38
N THR A 428 -15.94 11.54 19.08
CA THR A 428 -14.59 10.98 19.28
C THR A 428 -14.12 10.20 18.06
N LYS A 429 -12.83 10.31 17.72
CA LYS A 429 -12.16 9.45 16.73
C LYS A 429 -11.00 8.67 17.35
N ILE A 430 -11.00 7.35 17.19
CA ILE A 430 -9.95 6.46 17.69
C ILE A 430 -9.37 5.64 16.53
N TYR A 431 -8.05 5.69 16.36
CA TYR A 431 -7.30 4.88 15.39
C TYR A 431 -6.47 3.82 16.13
N ALA A 432 -7.15 2.82 16.69
CA ALA A 432 -6.52 1.74 17.45
C ALA A 432 -7.38 0.47 17.42
N SER A 433 -6.73 -0.68 17.45
CA SER A 433 -7.39 -1.94 17.76
C SER A 433 -7.46 -2.13 19.28
N ILE A 434 -8.59 -2.56 19.80
CA ILE A 434 -8.88 -2.65 21.23
C ILE A 434 -9.23 -4.10 21.59
N TYR A 435 -8.55 -4.66 22.59
CA TYR A 435 -8.93 -5.91 23.22
C TYR A 435 -9.26 -5.66 24.69
N ALA A 436 -10.52 -5.83 25.05
CA ALA A 436 -11.01 -5.85 26.42
C ALA A 436 -11.03 -7.26 27.00
N GLU A 437 -10.44 -7.45 28.18
CA GLU A 437 -10.41 -8.74 28.86
C GLU A 437 -11.82 -9.23 29.22
N THR A 438 -12.58 -8.40 29.95
CA THR A 438 -13.92 -8.76 30.44
C THR A 438 -14.98 -7.67 30.23
N ALA A 439 -14.59 -6.50 29.71
CA ALA A 439 -15.48 -5.34 29.64
C ALA A 439 -16.56 -5.50 28.56
N ASP A 440 -17.80 -5.23 28.94
CA ASP A 440 -18.89 -5.03 27.97
C ASP A 440 -18.59 -3.82 27.08
N VAL A 441 -19.09 -3.83 25.85
CA VAL A 441 -18.88 -2.76 24.87
C VAL A 441 -20.20 -2.08 24.57
N LYS A 442 -20.22 -0.74 24.57
CA LYS A 442 -21.36 0.08 24.18
C LYS A 442 -20.88 1.30 23.42
N ILE A 443 -20.91 1.22 22.09
CA ILE A 443 -20.58 2.34 21.22
C ILE A 443 -21.84 3.17 20.97
N ALA A 444 -21.76 4.45 21.31
CA ALA A 444 -22.87 5.39 21.17
C ALA A 444 -22.38 6.80 20.77
N GLY A 445 -23.32 7.64 20.37
CA GLY A 445 -23.02 8.97 19.83
C GLY A 445 -22.23 8.89 18.52
N SER A 446 -21.82 10.02 17.95
CA SER A 446 -21.03 10.08 16.71
C SER A 446 -19.56 9.67 16.92
N THR A 447 -19.33 8.51 17.53
CA THR A 447 -18.01 7.95 17.78
C THR A 447 -17.54 7.15 16.57
N GLU A 448 -16.32 7.40 16.12
CA GLU A 448 -15.65 6.67 15.03
C GLU A 448 -14.46 5.88 15.60
N ILE A 449 -14.49 4.55 15.47
CA ILE A 449 -13.37 3.66 15.82
C ILE A 449 -12.86 3.00 14.55
N HIS A 450 -11.56 3.14 14.30
CA HIS A 450 -10.82 2.54 13.20
C HIS A 450 -9.85 1.49 13.75
N GLY A 451 -10.28 0.23 13.79
CA GLY A 451 -9.49 -0.88 14.31
C GLY A 451 -10.37 -2.01 14.84
N ASN A 452 -9.79 -3.19 14.99
CA ASN A 452 -10.53 -4.37 15.44
C ASN A 452 -10.92 -4.22 16.93
N ILE A 453 -12.12 -4.68 17.28
CA ILE A 453 -12.60 -4.67 18.67
C ILE A 453 -12.85 -6.10 19.12
N LEU A 454 -12.09 -6.50 20.15
CA LEU A 454 -12.24 -7.77 20.82
C LEU A 454 -12.70 -7.55 22.25
N SER A 455 -13.59 -8.42 22.73
CA SER A 455 -14.08 -8.34 24.10
C SER A 455 -14.46 -9.71 24.66
N GLY A 456 -13.99 -10.03 25.86
CA GLY A 456 -14.50 -11.16 26.66
C GLY A 456 -15.78 -10.86 27.45
N GLY A 457 -16.37 -9.67 27.27
CA GLY A 457 -17.64 -9.26 27.86
C GLY A 457 -18.84 -10.09 27.37
N LYS A 458 -20.01 -9.81 27.94
CA LYS A 458 -21.29 -10.49 27.67
C LYS A 458 -22.26 -9.64 26.85
N SER A 459 -22.00 -8.35 26.71
CA SER A 459 -22.81 -7.44 25.90
C SER A 459 -21.95 -6.58 24.98
N PHE A 460 -22.38 -6.46 23.72
CA PHE A 460 -21.82 -5.56 22.73
C PHE A 460 -22.95 -4.76 22.09
N LYS A 461 -22.99 -3.44 22.32
CA LYS A 461 -24.07 -2.58 21.83
C LYS A 461 -23.55 -1.51 20.90
N VAL A 462 -24.25 -1.25 19.80
CA VAL A 462 -23.99 -0.15 18.88
C VAL A 462 -25.30 0.61 18.69
N THR A 463 -25.33 1.87 19.14
CA THR A 463 -26.55 2.70 19.20
C THR A 463 -26.29 4.14 18.76
N GLY A 464 -27.33 4.88 18.35
CA GLY A 464 -27.21 6.29 17.92
C GLY A 464 -26.47 6.46 16.58
N HIS A 465 -25.95 7.64 16.25
CA HIS A 465 -25.17 7.88 15.01
C HIS A 465 -23.70 7.38 15.10
N GLY A 466 -23.46 6.30 15.83
CA GLY A 466 -22.12 5.70 15.89
C GLY A 466 -21.79 5.08 14.55
N ASP A 467 -20.73 5.59 13.90
CA ASP A 467 -20.24 5.08 12.63
C ASP A 467 -18.96 4.29 12.92
N VAL A 468 -19.10 2.96 12.97
CA VAL A 468 -17.95 2.08 13.19
C VAL A 468 -17.54 1.51 11.84
N LEU A 469 -16.35 1.93 11.38
CA LEU A 469 -15.80 1.69 10.05
C LEU A 469 -15.14 0.29 9.96
N PRO A 470 -14.80 -0.23 8.76
CA PRO A 470 -14.55 -1.66 8.52
C PRO A 470 -13.59 -2.28 9.54
N SER A 471 -14.13 -3.10 10.42
CA SER A 471 -13.39 -3.70 11.54
C SER A 471 -13.94 -5.07 11.88
N LEU A 472 -13.11 -5.93 12.48
CA LEU A 472 -13.59 -7.16 13.10
C LEU A 472 -14.19 -6.85 14.48
N TYR A 473 -15.42 -7.28 14.72
CA TYR A 473 -16.08 -7.22 16.03
C TYR A 473 -16.20 -8.62 16.59
N PHE A 474 -15.24 -9.01 17.42
CA PHE A 474 -15.14 -10.39 17.90
C PHE A 474 -15.32 -10.46 19.42
N ALA A 475 -16.52 -10.90 19.81
CA ALA A 475 -16.89 -11.09 21.21
C ALA A 475 -17.71 -12.39 21.33
N PRO A 476 -17.05 -13.57 21.33
CA PRO A 476 -17.73 -14.86 21.18
C PRO A 476 -18.72 -15.18 22.31
N ASN A 477 -18.57 -14.53 23.46
CA ASN A 477 -19.46 -14.70 24.61
C ASN A 477 -20.59 -13.67 24.67
N ALA A 478 -20.60 -12.66 23.79
CA ALA A 478 -21.47 -11.50 23.90
C ALA A 478 -22.74 -11.60 23.05
N HIS A 479 -23.84 -11.06 23.59
CA HIS A 479 -25.00 -10.67 22.78
C HIS A 479 -24.72 -9.31 22.12
N PHE A 480 -24.80 -9.29 20.79
CA PHE A 480 -24.73 -8.08 19.99
C PHE A 480 -26.10 -7.42 19.85
N GLU A 481 -26.17 -6.12 20.10
CA GLU A 481 -27.38 -5.30 19.92
C GLU A 481 -27.04 -4.10 19.04
N VAL A 482 -27.57 -4.08 17.81
CA VAL A 482 -27.49 -2.94 16.89
C VAL A 482 -28.87 -2.32 16.81
N SER A 483 -29.03 -1.11 17.37
CA SER A 483 -30.35 -0.49 17.51
C SER A 483 -30.33 1.03 17.34
N GLY A 484 -31.50 1.65 17.21
CA GLY A 484 -31.61 3.07 16.89
C GLY A 484 -31.13 3.34 15.46
N SER A 485 -30.13 4.20 15.29
CA SER A 485 -29.44 4.47 14.01
C SER A 485 -28.00 3.94 13.99
N GLY A 486 -27.67 3.00 14.88
CA GLY A 486 -26.31 2.48 15.04
C GLY A 486 -25.85 1.77 13.77
N LYS A 487 -24.62 2.06 13.33
CA LYS A 487 -24.06 1.49 12.10
C LYS A 487 -22.80 0.68 12.38
N VAL A 488 -22.78 -0.54 11.87
CA VAL A 488 -21.63 -1.44 11.92
C VAL A 488 -21.20 -1.77 10.51
N LEU A 489 -19.97 -1.40 10.16
CA LEU A 489 -19.31 -1.83 8.93
C LEU A 489 -18.19 -2.82 9.29
N GLY A 490 -18.28 -4.06 8.81
CA GLY A 490 -17.31 -5.12 9.12
C GLY A 490 -17.94 -6.51 9.31
N THR A 491 -17.22 -7.37 10.02
CA THR A 491 -17.68 -8.74 10.38
C THR A 491 -17.92 -8.84 11.88
N ILE A 492 -19.12 -9.30 12.26
CA ILE A 492 -19.52 -9.56 13.64
C ILE A 492 -19.39 -11.06 13.92
N ILE A 493 -18.63 -11.41 14.96
CA ILE A 493 -18.51 -12.77 15.48
C ILE A 493 -18.89 -12.78 16.96
N GLY A 494 -19.97 -13.48 17.32
CA GLY A 494 -20.53 -13.40 18.66
C GLY A 494 -21.38 -14.59 19.13
N LYS A 495 -22.00 -14.43 20.29
CA LYS A 495 -22.92 -15.44 20.83
C LYS A 495 -24.28 -15.38 20.15
N SER A 496 -24.86 -14.20 20.03
CA SER A 496 -26.14 -13.94 19.37
C SER A 496 -26.22 -12.48 18.95
N ILE A 497 -27.18 -12.13 18.09
CA ILE A 497 -27.35 -10.75 17.63
C ILE A 497 -28.82 -10.35 17.50
N SER A 498 -29.10 -9.09 17.83
CA SER A 498 -30.34 -8.40 17.50
C SER A 498 -30.07 -7.10 16.76
N VAL A 499 -30.70 -6.93 15.58
CA VAL A 499 -30.67 -5.70 14.78
C VAL A 499 -32.10 -5.16 14.72
N THR A 500 -32.35 -3.97 15.28
CA THR A 500 -33.71 -3.41 15.44
C THR A 500 -33.74 -1.92 15.14
N GLY A 501 -34.94 -1.36 14.94
CA GLY A 501 -35.09 0.05 14.57
C GLY A 501 -34.53 0.32 13.18
N MET A 502 -33.68 1.34 13.06
CA MET A 502 -32.94 1.71 11.84
C MET A 502 -31.45 1.31 11.96
N GLY A 503 -31.12 0.27 12.73
CA GLY A 503 -29.75 -0.20 12.88
C GLY A 503 -29.21 -0.81 11.57
N GLU A 504 -27.97 -0.51 11.23
CA GLU A 504 -27.32 -0.89 9.98
C GLU A 504 -26.17 -1.87 10.24
N VAL A 505 -26.11 -2.96 9.46
CA VAL A 505 -24.95 -3.88 9.47
C VAL A 505 -24.55 -4.17 8.04
N HIS A 506 -23.35 -3.74 7.66
CA HIS A 506 -22.81 -3.94 6.33
C HIS A 506 -21.52 -4.74 6.41
N TYR A 507 -21.39 -5.76 5.55
CA TYR A 507 -20.10 -6.43 5.36
C TYR A 507 -19.01 -5.40 5.02
N GLY A 508 -17.85 -5.57 5.65
CA GLY A 508 -16.62 -4.88 5.31
C GLY A 508 -15.46 -5.81 5.56
N GLU A 509 -14.44 -5.78 4.69
CA GLU A 509 -13.26 -6.63 4.84
C GLU A 509 -12.59 -6.39 6.20
N PRO A 510 -12.49 -7.41 7.05
CA PRO A 510 -11.86 -7.25 8.35
C PRO A 510 -10.38 -6.88 8.16
N GLN A 511 -9.90 -5.94 8.97
CA GLN A 511 -8.52 -5.45 8.88
C GLN A 511 -7.58 -6.41 9.61
N PHE A 512 -7.48 -7.66 9.15
CA PHE A 512 -6.63 -8.71 9.73
C PHE A 512 -5.14 -8.35 9.70
N ASN A 513 -4.72 -7.48 8.78
CA ASN A 513 -3.37 -6.92 8.68
C ASN A 513 -3.06 -5.84 9.74
N LYS A 514 -4.07 -5.36 10.50
CA LYS A 514 -3.95 -4.35 11.56
C LYS A 514 -4.18 -4.93 12.97
N TRP A 515 -3.75 -6.18 13.17
CA TRP A 515 -3.73 -6.96 14.41
C TRP A 515 -5.00 -7.74 14.79
N PHE A 516 -4.80 -9.01 15.14
CA PHE A 516 -5.69 -9.88 15.91
C PHE A 516 -4.95 -10.22 17.23
N PRO A 517 -5.57 -10.13 18.41
CA PRO A 517 -4.90 -10.46 19.66
C PRO A 517 -4.41 -11.91 19.65
N GLY A 518 -3.38 -12.25 20.44
CA GLY A 518 -2.71 -13.55 20.37
C GLY A 518 -1.48 -13.59 19.46
N ILE A 519 -1.15 -12.49 18.77
CA ILE A 519 0.14 -12.32 18.11
C ILE A 519 0.84 -11.10 18.71
N PRO A 520 1.72 -11.33 19.71
CA PRO A 520 3.05 -10.74 19.62
C PRO A 520 4.16 -11.79 19.84
N SER A 521 5.02 -11.88 18.82
CA SER A 521 6.42 -12.33 18.87
C SER A 521 6.73 -13.70 19.49
N LYS A 522 6.64 -14.75 18.66
CA LYS A 522 7.67 -15.80 18.43
C LYS A 522 7.02 -17.04 17.78
N PRO A 523 7.53 -17.52 16.63
CA PRO A 523 7.11 -18.81 16.09
C PRO A 523 7.34 -19.92 17.11
N SER A 524 6.27 -20.61 17.52
CA SER A 524 6.41 -21.82 18.35
C SER A 524 6.88 -23.02 17.53
N THR A 525 6.80 -22.96 16.20
CA THR A 525 7.20 -24.00 15.24
C THR A 525 7.64 -23.36 13.91
N PRO A 526 8.52 -24.00 13.12
CA PRO A 526 8.79 -23.60 11.73
C PRO A 526 7.49 -23.53 10.92
N GLY A 527 7.29 -22.45 10.15
CA GLY A 527 6.11 -22.25 9.28
C GLY A 527 6.41 -22.52 7.80
N THR A 528 5.54 -22.09 6.89
CA THR A 528 5.83 -22.14 5.45
C THR A 528 6.65 -20.90 5.05
N PRO A 529 7.77 -21.04 4.31
CA PRO A 529 8.49 -19.87 3.81
C PRO A 529 7.64 -19.11 2.78
N PRO A 530 7.81 -17.78 2.64
CA PRO A 530 7.13 -16.98 1.63
C PRO A 530 7.30 -17.54 0.23
N THR A 531 6.28 -17.37 -0.60
CA THR A 531 6.36 -17.71 -2.02
C THR A 531 7.26 -16.72 -2.77
N GLU A 532 8.02 -17.22 -3.74
CA GLU A 532 8.86 -16.39 -4.62
C GLU A 532 8.00 -15.41 -5.42
N ALA A 533 8.36 -14.13 -5.41
CA ALA A 533 7.65 -13.14 -6.21
C ALA A 533 8.02 -13.32 -7.68
N VAL A 534 7.01 -13.43 -8.55
CA VAL A 534 7.22 -13.58 -10.00
C VAL A 534 7.82 -12.32 -10.63
N ASN A 535 7.46 -11.14 -10.11
CA ASN A 535 7.96 -9.82 -10.55
C ASN A 535 8.27 -8.93 -9.34
N PRO A 536 9.40 -9.13 -8.65
CA PRO A 536 9.77 -8.30 -7.50
C PRO A 536 10.06 -6.86 -7.93
N ASN A 537 9.73 -5.90 -7.08
CA ASN A 537 10.08 -4.50 -7.29
C ASN A 537 11.55 -4.26 -6.89
N LEU A 538 12.46 -4.36 -7.85
CA LEU A 538 13.91 -4.31 -7.62
C LEU A 538 14.55 -2.94 -7.89
N THR A 539 13.83 -2.04 -8.59
CA THR A 539 14.42 -0.77 -9.03
C THR A 539 13.45 0.40 -9.01
N LYS A 540 13.99 1.61 -8.79
CA LYS A 540 13.29 2.89 -8.97
C LYS A 540 14.13 3.80 -9.85
N ARG A 541 13.50 4.44 -10.85
CA ARG A 541 14.17 5.26 -11.87
C ARG A 541 14.05 6.74 -11.53
N GLY A 542 15.12 7.49 -11.79
CA GLY A 542 15.10 8.96 -11.84
C GLY A 542 14.67 9.49 -13.21
N PRO A 543 14.45 10.81 -13.34
CA PRO A 543 14.22 11.44 -14.63
C PRO A 543 15.44 11.26 -15.55
N LEU A 544 15.18 11.21 -16.86
CA LEU A 544 16.22 11.30 -17.88
C LEU A 544 16.70 12.77 -17.95
N ILE A 545 18.00 12.99 -17.88
CA ILE A 545 18.63 14.31 -17.89
C ILE A 545 19.55 14.39 -19.10
N GLU A 546 19.38 15.41 -19.92
CA GLU A 546 20.34 15.78 -20.96
C GLU A 546 21.43 16.67 -20.35
N ASN A 547 22.70 16.32 -20.55
CA ASN A 547 23.85 16.97 -19.91
C ASN A 547 24.55 17.97 -20.82
#